data_AF-A0A2V9AVB6-F1
#
_entry.id   AF-A0A2V9AVB6-F1
#
_cell.length_a   1.000
_cell.length_b   1.000
_cell.length_c   1.000
_cell.angle_alpha   90.00
_cell.angle_beta   90.00
_cell.angle_gamma   90.00
#
_symmetry.space_group_name_H-M   'P 1'
#
loop_
_entity.id
_entity.type
_entity.pdbx_description
1 polymer ?
#
loop_
_entity_poly.entity_id
_entity_poly.type
_entity_poly.pdbx_seq_one_letter_code
_entity_poly.pdbx_strand_id
1 'polypeptide(L)' 'MTLVEVTYELQSALTDEQLSRLGEFANTYGLRRLRVNDSRKQLSFEYDASRLRETQVAHALGQAKIAVARRIN' A
#
# COMPACT_ATOMS: atom_id res chain seq x y z
N MET A 1 -2.60 0.94 20.67
CA MET A 1 -2.29 0.57 19.28
C MET A 1 -3.34 1.24 18.41
N THR A 2 -2.92 2.02 17.40
CA THR A 2 -3.84 2.84 16.60
C THR A 2 -3.88 2.25 15.20
N LEU A 3 -4.99 1.59 14.88
CA LEU A 3 -5.17 0.97 13.57
C LEU A 3 -5.57 2.04 12.55
N VAL A 4 -4.86 2.08 11.43
CA VAL A 4 -5.16 2.96 10.30
C VAL A 4 -5.29 2.11 9.05
N GLU A 5 -6.32 2.40 8.27
CA GLU A 5 -6.50 1.88 6.92
C GLU A 5 -6.42 3.04 5.93
N VAL A 6 -5.54 2.92 4.94
CA VAL A 6 -5.46 3.85 3.80
C VAL A 6 -5.68 3.09 2.52
N THR A 7 -6.53 3.62 1.65
CA THR A 7 -6.82 3.06 0.34
C THR A 7 -6.40 4.02 -0.77
N TYR A 8 -5.69 3.49 -1.75
CA TYR A 8 -5.26 4.19 -2.94
C TYR A 8 -5.99 3.65 -4.17
N GLU A 9 -6.44 4.55 -5.03
CA GLU A 9 -6.83 4.25 -6.40
C GLU A 9 -5.58 4.27 -7.27
N LEU A 10 -5.38 3.24 -8.09
CA LEU A 10 -4.23 3.09 -8.97
C LEU A 10 -4.61 3.51 -10.40
N GLN A 11 -3.65 4.08 -11.13
CA GLN A 11 -3.85 4.44 -12.53
C GLN A 11 -4.00 3.19 -13.43
N SER A 12 -3.30 2.12 -13.08
CA SER A 12 -3.29 0.83 -13.79
C SER A 12 -3.40 -0.34 -12.81
N ALA A 13 -3.71 -1.52 -13.34
CA ALA A 13 -3.56 -2.77 -12.58
C ALA A 13 -2.09 -2.97 -12.17
N LEU A 14 -1.87 -3.72 -11.09
CA LEU A 14 -0.51 -4.02 -10.64
C LEU A 14 0.11 -5.11 -11.50
N THR A 15 1.39 -4.96 -11.80
CA THR A 15 2.21 -6.00 -12.44
C THR A 15 2.78 -6.96 -11.40
N ASP A 16 3.16 -8.18 -11.80
CA ASP A 16 3.80 -9.16 -10.91
C ASP A 16 5.08 -8.63 -10.24
N GLU A 17 5.85 -7.78 -10.93
CA GLU A 17 7.05 -7.15 -10.37
C GLU A 17 6.67 -6.17 -9.24
N GLN A 18 5.62 -5.37 -9.44
CA GLN A 18 5.10 -4.45 -8.42
C GLN A 18 4.55 -5.20 -7.21
N LEU A 19 3.85 -6.32 -7.45
CA LEU A 19 3.35 -7.18 -6.38
C LEU A 19 4.49 -7.81 -5.57
N SER A 20 5.57 -8.24 -6.23
CA SER A 20 6.76 -8.77 -5.56
C SER A 20 7.43 -7.72 -4.67
N ARG A 21 7.59 -6.49 -5.16
CA ARG A 21 8.13 -5.36 -4.37
C ARG A 21 7.23 -4.99 -3.18
N LEU A 22 5.91 -5.05 -3.35
CA LEU A 22 4.97 -4.88 -2.24
C LEU A 22 5.09 -6.02 -1.20
N GLY A 23 5.40 -7.23 -1.65
CA GLY A 23 5.69 -8.37 -0.78
C GLY A 23 6.93 -8.15 0.10
N GLU A 24 7.97 -7.51 -0.42
CA GLU A 24 9.14 -7.10 0.39
C GLU A 24 8.74 -6.09 1.46
N PHE A 25 7.91 -5.10 1.10
CA PHE A 25 7.36 -4.13 2.04
C PHE A 25 6.45 -4.78 3.09
N ALA A 26 5.83 -5.93 2.79
CA ALA A 26 4.95 -6.62 3.72
C ALA A 26 5.64 -7.06 5.03
N ASN A 27 6.97 -7.19 5.00
CA ASN A 27 7.79 -7.49 6.17
C ASN A 27 8.09 -6.27 7.05
N THR A 28 7.62 -5.08 6.68
CA THR A 28 7.86 -3.85 7.45
C THR A 28 7.08 -3.89 8.76
N TYR A 29 7.81 -3.74 9.87
CA TYR A 29 7.21 -3.71 11.20
C TYR A 29 6.14 -2.62 11.29
N GLY A 30 4.92 -3.01 11.68
CA GLY A 30 3.78 -2.11 11.79
C GLY A 30 2.77 -2.25 10.65
N LEU A 31 3.13 -2.84 9.50
CA LEU A 31 2.15 -3.25 8.50
C LEU A 31 1.40 -4.50 9.00
N ARG A 32 0.08 -4.51 8.89
CA ARG A 32 -0.77 -5.63 9.32
C ARG A 32 -1.40 -6.36 8.15
N ARG A 33 -1.88 -5.63 7.15
CA ARG A 33 -2.57 -6.21 6.01
C ARG A 33 -2.39 -5.37 4.75
N LEU A 34 -2.13 -6.05 3.65
CA LEU A 34 -2.17 -5.49 2.30
C LEU A 34 -3.33 -6.14 1.54
N ARG A 35 -4.19 -5.35 0.91
CA ARG A 35 -5.26 -5.86 0.05
C ARG A 35 -5.16 -5.23 -1.34
N VAL A 36 -5.01 -6.07 -2.33
CA VAL A 36 -5.04 -5.69 -3.76
C VAL A 36 -6.42 -6.03 -4.31
N ASN A 37 -7.02 -5.09 -5.04
CA ASN A 37 -8.24 -5.31 -5.79
C ASN A 37 -8.02 -4.84 -7.24
N ASP A 38 -7.62 -5.76 -8.12
CA ASP A 38 -7.38 -5.45 -9.52
C ASP A 38 -8.63 -5.01 -10.27
N SER A 39 -9.80 -5.60 -9.97
CA SER A 39 -11.08 -5.23 -10.59
C SER A 39 -11.43 -3.76 -10.36
N ARG A 40 -11.09 -3.22 -9.19
CA ARG A 40 -11.31 -1.82 -8.82
C ARG A 40 -10.07 -0.95 -8.94
N LYS A 41 -8.92 -1.51 -9.34
CA LYS A 41 -7.60 -0.87 -9.31
C LYS A 41 -7.34 -0.19 -7.95
N GLN A 42 -7.60 -0.90 -6.87
CA GLN A 42 -7.48 -0.37 -5.51
C GLN A 42 -6.44 -1.14 -4.71
N LEU A 43 -5.71 -0.42 -3.88
CA LEU A 43 -4.73 -0.96 -2.96
C LEU A 43 -4.96 -0.40 -1.56
N SER A 44 -5.27 -1.26 -0.60
CA SER A 44 -5.45 -0.89 0.80
C SER A 44 -4.28 -1.37 1.66
N PHE A 45 -3.84 -0.49 2.55
CA PHE A 45 -2.86 -0.76 3.59
C PHE A 45 -3.50 -0.60 4.95
N GLU A 46 -3.46 -1.65 5.75
CA GLU A 46 -3.81 -1.62 7.16
C GLU A 46 -2.52 -1.68 7.98
N TYR A 47 -2.31 -0.70 8.86
CA TYR A 47 -1.09 -0.61 9.67
C TYR A 47 -1.34 0.02 11.04
N ASP A 48 -0.41 -0.21 11.96
CA ASP A 48 -0.39 0.45 13.26
C ASP A 48 0.35 1.79 13.16
N ALA A 49 -0.38 2.90 13.30
CA ALA A 49 0.17 4.25 13.19
C ALA A 49 1.17 4.62 14.30
N SER A 50 1.26 3.82 15.37
CA SER A 50 2.35 3.96 16.35
C SER A 50 3.69 3.41 15.86
N ARG A 51 3.69 2.62 14.78
CA ARG A 51 4.87 1.88 14.27
C ARG A 51 5.20 2.19 12.83
N LEU A 52 4.20 2.53 12.02
CA LEU A 52 4.35 2.85 10.60
C LEU A 52 3.68 4.18 10.30
N ARG A 53 4.40 5.07 9.62
CA ARG A 53 3.87 6.38 9.19
C ARG A 53 3.28 6.29 7.80
N GLU A 54 2.26 7.10 7.52
CA GLU A 54 1.67 7.21 6.20
C GLU A 54 2.71 7.54 5.11
N THR A 55 3.69 8.40 5.44
CA THR A 55 4.78 8.74 4.51
C THR A 55 5.64 7.53 4.14
N GLN A 56 5.82 6.55 5.02
CA GLN A 56 6.54 5.30 4.72
C GLN A 56 5.72 4.41 3.79
N VAL A 57 4.39 4.38 3.96
CA VAL A 57 3.47 3.68 3.05
C VAL A 57 3.51 4.33 1.66
N ALA A 58 3.44 5.66 1.59
CA ALA A 58 3.55 6.39 0.32
C ALA A 58 4.92 6.19 -0.34
N HIS A 59 6.01 6.17 0.45
CA HIS A 59 7.35 5.89 -0.06
C HIS A 59 7.45 4.47 -0.64
N ALA A 60 6.85 3.47 -0.01
CA ALA A 60 6.82 2.10 -0.53
C ALA A 60 6.14 2.00 -1.91
N LEU A 61 5.05 2.76 -2.12
CA LEU A 61 4.40 2.87 -3.43
C LEU A 61 5.34 3.46 -4.48
N GLY A 62 6.08 4.52 -4.11
CA GLY A 62 7.09 5.12 -4.99
C GLY A 62 8.23 4.16 -5.35
N GLN A 63 8.77 3.42 -4.38
CA GLN A 63 9.82 2.41 -4.60
C GLN A 63 9.34 1.25 -5.48
N ALA A 64 8.08 0.86 -5.32
CA ALA A 64 7.44 -0.12 -6.18
C ALA A 64 7.07 0.44 -7.57
N LYS A 65 7.31 1.73 -7.85
CA LYS A 65 6.90 2.41 -9.09
C LYS A 65 5.39 2.26 -9.36
N ILE A 66 4.58 2.28 -8.32
CA ILE A 66 3.12 2.14 -8.42
C ILE A 66 2.53 3.53 -8.66
N ALA A 67 1.90 3.71 -9.81
CA ALA A 67 1.25 4.96 -10.16
C ALA A 67 -0.11 5.08 -9.44
N VAL A 68 -0.15 5.92 -8.41
CA VAL A 68 -1.37 6.24 -7.66
C VAL A 68 -2.13 7.35 -8.39
N ALA A 69 -3.42 7.14 -8.61
CA ALA A 69 -4.32 8.16 -9.15
C ALA A 69 -4.76 9.14 -8.06
N ARG A 70 -5.23 8.61 -6.92
CA ARG A 70 -5.61 9.39 -5.73
C ARG A 70 -5.74 8.51 -4.50
N ARG A 71 -5.73 9.14 -3.33
CA ARG A 71 -6.14 8.53 -2.07
C ARG A 71 -7.67 8.61 -1.95
N ILE A 72 -8.32 7.53 -1.50
CA ILE A 72 -9.79 7.43 -1.42
C ILE A 72 -10.31 7.67 0.01
N ASN A 73 -9.49 7.44 1.03
CA ASN A 73 -9.84 7.57 2.46
C ASN A 73 -8.76 8.34 3.22
#